data_AF-A0A285RHX5-F1
#
_entry.id   AF-A0A285RHX5-F1
#
_cell.length_a   1.000
_cell.length_b   1.000
_cell.length_c   1.000
_cell.angle_alpha   90.00
_cell.angle_beta   90.00
_cell.angle_gamma   90.00
#
_symmetry.space_group_name_H-M   'P 1'
#
loop_
_entity.id
_entity.type
_entity.pdbx_description
1 polymer ?
#
loop_
_entity_poly.entity_id
_entity_poly.type
_entity_poly.pdbx_seq_one_letter_code
_entity_poly.pdbx_strand_id
1 'polypeptide(L)'
;MSKIINFLEIKQQKTNEQLNKVFRKANTLKDPHQINKLVEEKSLAIQDHKLFLAFLKYLEEKQIEPKTIFHHVLTLPKHKFEEQYQMNWEAVVQLSFTFLAILKENDTKQYEQFIKL
;
A
#
# COMPACT_ATOMS: atom_id res chain seq x y z
N MET A 1 -14.02 13.53 23.23
CA MET A 1 -13.79 12.42 22.28
C MET A 1 -13.24 12.86 20.91
N SER A 2 -13.26 14.15 20.52
CA SER A 2 -12.73 14.60 19.21
C SER A 2 -11.20 14.66 19.06
N LYS A 3 -10.43 14.60 20.16
CA LYS A 3 -8.95 14.72 20.10
C LYS A 3 -8.26 13.41 19.66
N ILE A 4 -8.85 12.25 19.96
CA ILE A 4 -8.28 10.93 19.60
C ILE A 4 -8.46 10.66 18.11
N ILE A 5 -9.65 10.98 17.57
CA ILE A 5 -9.96 10.85 16.13
C ILE A 5 -9.02 11.73 15.31
N ASN A 6 -8.86 13.00 15.72
CA ASN A 6 -7.91 13.92 15.08
C ASN A 6 -6.46 13.41 15.10
N PHE A 7 -6.01 12.76 16.19
CA PHE A 7 -4.62 12.27 16.25
C PHE A 7 -4.37 11.11 15.27
N LEU A 8 -5.33 10.19 15.16
CA LEU A 8 -5.24 9.08 14.20
C LEU A 8 -5.30 9.59 12.76
N GLU A 9 -6.20 10.54 12.46
CA GLU A 9 -6.31 11.16 11.13
C GLU A 9 -5.04 11.95 10.76
N ILE A 10 -4.47 12.73 11.69
CA ILE A 10 -3.22 13.48 11.48
C ILE A 10 -2.05 12.51 11.27
N LYS A 11 -1.99 11.41 12.03
CA LYS A 11 -0.93 10.39 11.86
C LYS A 11 -1.06 9.72 10.50
N GLN A 12 -2.28 9.34 10.11
CA GLN A 12 -2.55 8.71 8.81
C GLN A 12 -2.25 9.65 7.64
N GLN A 13 -2.61 10.95 7.74
CA GLN A 13 -2.22 11.97 6.76
C GLN A 13 -0.71 12.11 6.65
N LYS A 14 0.02 12.17 7.77
CA LYS A 14 1.49 12.24 7.75
C LYS A 14 2.12 11.00 7.12
N THR A 15 1.62 9.81 7.43
CA THR A 15 2.07 8.56 6.82
C THR A 15 1.78 8.56 5.32
N ASN A 16 0.60 9.04 4.89
CA ASN A 16 0.24 9.17 3.48
C ASN A 16 1.13 10.18 2.73
N GLU A 17 1.45 11.32 3.36
CA GLU A 17 2.36 12.31 2.79
C GLU A 17 3.81 11.80 2.71
N GLN A 18 4.27 11.04 3.71
CA GLN A 18 5.59 10.43 3.70
C GLN A 18 5.69 9.35 2.62
N LEU A 19 4.67 8.48 2.51
CA LEU A 19 4.53 7.54 1.41
C LEU A 19 4.63 8.27 0.08
N ASN A 20 3.77 9.25 -0.16
CA ASN A 20 3.78 10.03 -1.40
C ASN A 20 5.14 10.70 -1.66
N LYS A 21 5.86 11.17 -0.64
CA LYS A 21 7.20 11.75 -0.80
C LYS A 21 8.26 10.72 -1.18
N VAL A 22 8.27 9.55 -0.54
CA VAL A 22 9.21 8.46 -0.88
C VAL A 22 8.97 8.00 -2.32
N PHE A 23 7.71 7.82 -2.68
CA PHE A 23 7.27 7.39 -4.00
C PHE A 23 7.50 8.42 -5.11
N ARG A 24 7.25 9.71 -4.85
CA ARG A 24 7.55 10.81 -5.80
C ARG A 24 9.03 10.95 -6.08
N LYS A 25 9.90 10.67 -5.10
CA LYS A 25 11.35 10.75 -5.28
C LYS A 25 11.94 9.51 -5.93
N ALA A 26 11.40 8.33 -5.64
CA ALA A 26 12.01 7.08 -6.03
C ALA A 26 11.49 6.52 -7.37
N ASN A 27 10.35 6.99 -7.88
CA ASN A 27 9.61 6.43 -9.05
C ASN A 27 9.30 4.91 -8.95
N THR A 28 9.86 4.20 -7.98
CA THR A 28 9.77 2.76 -7.67
C THR A 28 10.28 2.56 -6.23
N LEU A 29 9.74 1.60 -5.48
CA LEU A 29 10.25 1.22 -4.15
C LEU A 29 11.03 -0.09 -4.28
N LYS A 30 12.36 0.04 -4.46
CA LYS A 30 13.28 -1.10 -4.61
C LYS A 30 14.05 -1.45 -3.34
N ASP A 31 13.87 -0.68 -2.28
CA ASP A 31 14.60 -0.88 -1.02
C ASP A 31 13.69 -1.54 0.03
N PRO A 32 13.93 -2.83 0.37
CA PRO A 32 13.15 -3.56 1.37
C PRO A 32 13.17 -2.90 2.76
N HIS A 33 14.24 -2.18 3.14
CA HIS A 33 14.32 -1.49 4.42
C HIS A 33 13.33 -0.32 4.51
N GLN A 34 13.16 0.43 3.41
CA GLN A 34 12.18 1.50 3.34
C GLN A 34 10.74 0.97 3.36
N ILE A 35 10.48 -0.13 2.65
CA ILE A 35 9.18 -0.81 2.70
C ILE A 35 8.87 -1.25 4.13
N ASN A 36 9.81 -1.94 4.80
CA ASN A 36 9.66 -2.40 6.18
C ASN A 36 9.29 -1.28 7.15
N LYS A 37 10.03 -0.17 7.09
CA LYS A 37 9.79 0.97 7.98
C LYS A 37 8.39 1.56 7.78
N LEU A 38 7.97 1.73 6.53
CA LEU A 38 6.67 2.27 6.20
C LEU A 38 5.52 1.33 6.60
N VAL A 39 5.72 0.01 6.51
CA VAL A 39 4.77 -1.00 6.98
C VAL A 39 4.65 -0.97 8.50
N GLU A 40 5.75 -0.83 9.23
CA GLU A 40 5.75 -0.73 10.71
C GLU A 40 5.09 0.55 11.23
N GLU A 41 5.27 1.66 10.52
CA GLU A 41 4.66 2.95 10.88
C GLU A 41 3.16 2.97 10.59
N LYS A 42 2.66 2.08 9.71
CA LYS A 42 1.26 1.99 9.36
C LYS A 42 0.47 1.25 10.43
N SER A 43 -0.33 2.00 11.20
CA SER A 43 -1.37 1.42 12.03
C SER A 43 -2.58 1.10 11.15
N LEU A 44 -2.93 -0.18 11.03
CA LEU A 44 -4.10 -0.62 10.27
C LEU A 44 -5.39 -0.14 10.95
N ALA A 45 -6.09 0.82 10.34
CA ALA A 45 -7.40 1.24 10.82
C ALA A 45 -8.49 0.29 10.27
N ILE A 46 -9.57 0.09 11.03
CA ILE A 46 -10.73 -0.74 10.60
C ILE A 46 -11.31 -0.28 9.25
N GLN A 47 -11.22 1.03 8.95
CA GLN A 47 -11.67 1.58 7.66
C GLN A 47 -10.78 1.13 6.48
N ASP A 48 -9.47 0.99 6.70
CA ASP A 48 -8.53 0.51 5.68
C ASP A 48 -8.84 -0.93 5.28
N HIS A 49 -9.30 -1.76 6.22
CA HIS A 49 -9.70 -3.15 5.93
C HIS A 49 -10.95 -3.24 5.04
N LYS A 50 -11.98 -2.41 5.27
CA LYS A 50 -13.18 -2.42 4.44
C LYS A 50 -12.88 -1.98 3.00
N LEU A 51 -12.10 -0.91 2.85
CA LEU A 51 -11.69 -0.42 1.54
C LEU A 51 -10.80 -1.45 0.83
N PHE A 52 -9.92 -2.11 1.57
CA PHE A 52 -9.07 -3.17 1.06
C PHE A 52 -9.87 -4.37 0.54
N LEU A 53 -10.85 -4.85 1.29
CA LEU A 53 -11.72 -5.95 0.83
C LEU A 53 -12.55 -5.56 -0.40
N ALA A 54 -13.08 -4.33 -0.45
CA ALA A 54 -13.78 -3.83 -1.62
C ALA A 54 -12.86 -3.76 -2.85
N PHE A 55 -11.60 -3.35 -2.66
CA PHE A 55 -10.61 -3.34 -3.72
C PHE A 55 -10.25 -4.75 -4.21
N LEU A 56 -10.08 -5.72 -3.31
CA LEU A 56 -9.87 -7.12 -3.70
C LEU A 56 -11.03 -7.66 -4.54
N LYS A 57 -12.26 -7.33 -4.15
CA LYS A 57 -13.46 -7.72 -4.91
C LYS A 57 -13.46 -7.09 -6.31
N TYR A 58 -13.10 -5.82 -6.42
CA TYR A 58 -12.93 -5.14 -7.70
C TYR A 58 -11.87 -5.79 -8.58
N LEU A 59 -10.73 -6.20 -8.02
CA LEU A 59 -9.69 -6.91 -8.77
C LEU A 59 -10.15 -8.29 -9.24
N GLU A 60 -10.90 -9.02 -8.39
CA GLU A 60 -11.52 -10.29 -8.77
C GLU A 60 -12.47 -10.14 -9.96
N GLU A 61 -13.33 -9.12 -9.96
CA GLU A 61 -14.23 -8.81 -11.08
C GLU A 61 -13.48 -8.46 -12.37
N LYS A 62 -12.31 -7.82 -12.24
CA LYS A 62 -11.41 -7.51 -13.36
C LYS A 62 -10.53 -8.69 -13.78
N GLN A 63 -10.61 -9.83 -13.09
CA GLN A 63 -9.73 -11.01 -13.27
C GLN A 63 -8.25 -10.67 -13.13
N ILE A 64 -7.93 -9.73 -12.24
CA ILE A 64 -6.56 -9.30 -11.98
C ILE A 64 -6.10 -9.90 -10.65
N GLU A 65 -4.96 -10.58 -10.67
CA GLU A 65 -4.36 -11.10 -9.45
C GLU A 65 -3.86 -9.94 -8.55
N PRO A 66 -4.29 -9.87 -7.27
CA PRO A 66 -3.87 -8.79 -6.37
C PRO A 66 -2.37 -8.69 -6.18
N LYS A 67 -1.66 -9.83 -6.11
CA LYS A 67 -0.20 -9.86 -6.00
C LYS A 67 0.48 -9.14 -7.17
N THR A 68 -0.04 -9.32 -8.39
CA THR A 68 0.49 -8.67 -9.60
C THR A 68 0.32 -7.16 -9.55
N ILE A 69 -0.85 -6.67 -9.13
CA ILE A 69 -1.08 -5.22 -8.96
C ILE A 69 -0.18 -4.64 -7.89
N PHE A 70 -0.09 -5.29 -6.73
CA PHE A 70 0.75 -4.82 -5.64
C PHE A 70 2.24 -4.89 -5.98
N HIS A 71 2.67 -5.82 -6.82
CA HIS A 71 4.02 -5.84 -7.34
C HIS A 71 4.24 -4.66 -8.32
N HIS A 72 3.37 -4.51 -9.31
CA HIS A 72 3.49 -3.46 -10.33
C HIS A 72 3.37 -2.05 -9.77
N VAL A 73 2.55 -1.82 -8.74
CA VAL A 73 2.46 -0.48 -8.12
C VAL A 73 3.78 -0.10 -7.43
N LEU A 74 4.55 -1.08 -6.95
CA LEU A 74 5.86 -0.87 -6.32
C LEU A 74 7.00 -0.77 -7.34
N THR A 75 6.90 -1.47 -8.47
CA THR A 75 7.99 -1.61 -9.45
C THR A 75 7.83 -0.75 -10.71
N LEU A 76 6.62 -0.35 -11.09
CA LEU A 76 6.37 0.50 -12.24
C LEU A 76 6.38 1.99 -11.86
N PRO A 77 6.86 2.86 -12.75
CA PRO A 77 6.62 4.29 -12.64
C PRO A 77 5.12 4.59 -12.68
N LYS A 78 4.69 5.59 -11.89
CA LYS A 78 3.29 6.05 -11.79
C LYS A 78 2.57 6.11 -13.14
N HIS A 79 3.14 6.81 -14.12
CA HIS A 79 2.51 7.00 -15.43
C HIS A 79 2.25 5.68 -16.17
N LYS A 80 3.18 4.71 -16.10
CA LYS A 80 3.02 3.40 -16.75
C LYS A 80 1.96 2.56 -16.05
N PHE A 81 1.93 2.63 -14.72
CA PHE A 81 0.91 1.93 -13.94
C PHE A 81 -0.50 2.47 -14.26
N GLU A 82 -0.68 3.79 -14.24
CA GLU A 82 -1.96 4.43 -14.51
C GLU A 82 -2.42 4.18 -15.95
N GLU A 83 -1.50 4.18 -16.92
CA GLU A 83 -1.79 3.83 -18.32
C GLU A 83 -2.26 2.37 -18.46
N GLN A 84 -1.55 1.43 -17.83
CA GLN A 84 -1.82 0.00 -17.95
C GLN A 84 -3.12 -0.41 -17.24
N TYR A 85 -3.38 0.14 -16.04
CA TYR A 85 -4.46 -0.32 -15.18
C TYR A 85 -5.65 0.64 -15.09
N GLN A 86 -5.49 1.89 -15.53
CA GLN A 86 -6.51 2.94 -15.40
C GLN A 86 -6.98 3.12 -13.94
N MET A 87 -6.10 2.84 -12.98
CA MET A 87 -6.33 2.98 -11.54
C MET A 87 -5.51 4.14 -10.98
N ASN A 88 -6.02 4.82 -9.95
CA ASN A 88 -5.26 5.85 -9.26
C ASN A 88 -4.09 5.21 -8.50
N TRP A 89 -2.86 5.50 -8.94
CA TRP A 89 -1.67 4.86 -8.38
C TRP A 89 -1.48 5.13 -6.89
N GLU A 90 -1.75 6.35 -6.43
CA GLU A 90 -1.59 6.74 -5.02
C GLU A 90 -2.55 5.94 -4.11
N ALA A 91 -3.79 5.72 -4.56
CA ALA A 91 -4.76 4.89 -3.83
C ALA A 91 -4.32 3.42 -3.78
N VAL A 92 -3.80 2.88 -4.89
CA VAL A 92 -3.31 1.49 -4.94
C VAL A 92 -2.07 1.30 -4.08
N VAL A 93 -1.17 2.29 -4.02
CA VAL A 93 -0.04 2.29 -3.09
C VAL A 93 -0.53 2.17 -1.65
N GLN A 94 -1.53 2.95 -1.23
CA GLN A 94 -2.05 2.82 0.13
C GLN A 94 -2.59 1.43 0.42
N LEU A 95 -3.33 0.85 -0.54
CA LEU A 95 -3.90 -0.49 -0.43
C LEU A 95 -2.81 -1.57 -0.42
N SER A 96 -1.71 -1.40 -1.16
CA SER A 96 -0.57 -2.32 -1.14
C SER A 96 0.12 -2.33 0.24
N PHE A 97 0.22 -1.18 0.92
CA PHE A 97 0.73 -1.14 2.28
C PHE A 97 -0.21 -1.80 3.30
N THR A 98 -1.53 -1.72 3.07
CA THR A 98 -2.50 -2.48 3.87
C THR A 98 -2.28 -3.98 3.68
N PHE A 99 -2.10 -4.44 2.44
CA PHE A 99 -1.76 -5.83 2.13
C PHE A 99 -0.46 -6.26 2.80
N LEU A 100 0.60 -5.45 2.69
CA LEU A 100 1.92 -5.75 3.28
C LEU A 100 1.87 -5.83 4.80
N ALA A 101 1.13 -4.93 5.47
CA ALA A 101 0.94 -4.99 6.92
C ALA A 101 0.20 -6.26 7.34
N ILE A 102 -0.90 -6.60 6.65
CA ILE A 102 -1.63 -7.85 6.88
C ILE A 102 -0.73 -9.07 6.63
N LEU A 103 0.05 -9.06 5.54
CA LEU A 103 0.94 -10.16 5.19
C LEU A 103 2.05 -10.34 6.23
N LYS A 104 2.63 -9.24 6.74
CA LYS A 104 3.65 -9.29 7.79
C LYS A 104 3.11 -9.92 9.09
N GLU A 105 1.87 -9.55 9.46
CA GLU A 105 1.20 -10.07 10.67
C GLU A 105 0.81 -11.54 10.55
N ASN A 106 0.37 -11.99 9.37
CA ASN A 106 -0.17 -13.35 9.18
C ASN A 106 0.87 -14.36 8.65
N ASP A 107 1.78 -13.94 7.77
CA ASP A 107 2.79 -14.79 7.15
C ASP A 107 4.07 -13.99 6.84
N THR A 108 4.91 -13.86 7.87
CA THR A 108 6.17 -13.13 7.80
C THR A 108 7.13 -13.69 6.73
N LYS A 109 7.07 -15.00 6.42
CA LYS A 109 7.93 -15.60 5.39
C LYS A 109 7.53 -15.15 3.99
N GLN A 110 6.23 -15.17 3.66
CA GLN A 110 5.75 -14.64 2.39
C GLN A 110 5.97 -13.14 2.28
N TYR A 111 5.84 -12.41 3.39
CA TYR A 111 6.15 -10.99 3.43
C TYR A 111 7.62 -10.71 3.05
N GLU A 112 8.57 -11.39 3.67
CA GLU A 112 9.99 -11.24 3.33
C GLU A 112 10.29 -11.60 1.87
N GLN A 113 9.66 -12.64 1.34
CA GLN A 113 9.80 -13.01 -0.09
C GLN A 113 9.24 -11.92 -1.00
N PHE A 114 8.11 -11.33 -0.65
CA PHE A 114 7.45 -10.31 -1.46
C PHE A 114 8.26 -9.00 -1.54
N ILE A 115 8.87 -8.57 -0.43
CA ILE A 115 9.64 -7.32 -0.39
C ILE A 115 11.09 -7.48 -0.91
N LYS A 116 11.58 -8.71 -1.08
CA LYS A 116 12.94 -8.99 -1.58
C LYS A 116 13.12 -8.78 -3.09
N LEU A 117 12.04 -8.41 -3.81
CA LEU A 117 11.97 -7.99 -5.23
C LEU A 117 13.16 -8.39 -6.10
#